data_AF-A0A926TWB7-F1
#
_entry.id   AF-A0A926TWB7-F1
#
_cell.length_a   1.000
_cell.length_b   1.000
_cell.length_c   1.000
_cell.angle_alpha   90.00
_cell.angle_beta   90.00
_cell.angle_gamma   90.00
#
_symmetry.space_group_name_H-M   'P 1'
#
loop_
_entity.id
_entity.type
_entity.pdbx_description
1 polymer ?
#
loop_
_entity_poly.entity_id
_entity_poly.type
_entity_poly.pdbx_seq_one_letter_code
_entity_poly.pdbx_strand_id
1 'polypeptide(L)' 'MNDATWYVVKQADGQCAIVPASQMEESQQGSDQTSMLQRWGPYDSQQSAIAHRIGLIRAGKCQPA' A
#
# COMPACT_ATOMS: atom_id res chain seq x y z
N MET A 1 18.70 -13.14 1.76
CA MET A 1 18.43 -11.89 2.49
C MET A 1 16.95 -11.58 2.36
N ASN A 2 16.25 -11.33 3.47
CA ASN A 2 14.86 -10.85 3.44
C ASN A 2 14.91 -9.33 3.21
N ASP A 3 14.99 -8.91 1.94
CA ASP A 3 14.70 -7.52 1.59
C ASP A 3 13.21 -7.29 1.80
N ALA A 4 12.87 -6.82 3.01
CA ALA A 4 11.50 -6.50 3.37
C ALA A 4 11.04 -5.31 2.52
N THR A 5 10.35 -5.60 1.42
CA THR A 5 9.77 -4.58 0.56
C THR A 5 8.44 -4.11 1.12
N TRP A 6 8.14 -2.84 0.91
CA TRP A 6 6.96 -2.17 1.45
C TRP A 6 6.05 -1.70 0.34
N TYR A 7 4.76 -1.65 0.62
CA TYR A 7 3.73 -1.22 -0.32
C TYR A 7 2.78 -0.24 0.36
N VAL A 8 2.27 0.72 -0.40
CA VAL A 8 1.14 1.56 0.00
C VAL A 8 -0.10 0.99 -0.66
N VAL A 9 -1.15 0.70 0.11
CA VAL A 9 -2.42 0.15 -0.40
C VAL A 9 -3.55 1.09 0.00
N LYS A 10 -4.33 1.52 -0.98
CA LYS A 10 -5.55 2.31 -0.76
C LYS A 10 -6.66 1.39 -0.25
N GLN A 11 -7.23 1.77 0.88
CA GLN A 11 -8.35 1.09 1.53
C GLN A 11 -9.68 1.61 0.99
N ALA A 12 -10.75 0.86 1.23
CA ALA A 12 -12.10 1.20 0.75
C ALA A 12 -12.65 2.51 1.32
N ASP A 13 -12.19 2.91 2.52
CA ASP A 13 -12.52 4.18 3.16
C ASP A 13 -11.77 5.39 2.56
N GLY A 14 -10.89 5.16 1.58
CA GLY A 14 -10.09 6.20 0.94
C GLY A 14 -8.77 6.52 1.64
N GLN A 15 -8.48 5.90 2.79
CA GLN A 15 -7.18 5.99 3.45
C GLN A 15 -6.16 5.09 2.75
N CYS A 16 -4.88 5.31 3.06
CA CYS A 16 -3.79 4.47 2.55
C CYS A 16 -2.96 3.89 3.68
N ALA A 17 -2.78 2.58 3.65
CA ALA A 17 -2.01 1.81 4.62
C ALA A 17 -0.65 1.42 4.03
N ILE A 18 0.36 1.28 4.89
CA ILE A 18 1.68 0.79 4.51
C ILE A 18 1.81 -0.63 5.04
N VAL A 19 2.06 -1.59 4.14
CA VAL A 19 2.15 -3.02 4.48
C VAL A 19 3.45 -3.61 3.91
N PRO A 20 4.10 -4.54 4.63
CA PRO A 20 5.23 -5.29 4.08
C PRO A 20 4.74 -6.32 3.05
N ALA A 21 5.61 -6.71 2.11
CA ALA A 21 5.30 -7.68 1.06
C ALA A 21 4.71 -8.98 1.60
N SER A 22 5.22 -9.46 2.75
CA SER A 22 4.75 -10.69 3.40
C SER A 22 3.28 -10.63 3.82
N GLN A 23 2.70 -9.45 4.04
CA GLN A 23 1.28 -9.28 4.36
C GLN A 23 0.41 -9.13 3.11
N MET A 24 0.99 -8.97 1.92
CA MET A 24 0.21 -8.93 0.67
C MET A 24 -0.25 -10.31 0.23
N GLU A 25 0.54 -11.37 0.45
CA GLU A 25 0.25 -12.73 -0.01
C GLU A 25 -1.02 -13.33 0.63
N GLU A 26 -1.32 -12.94 1.87
CA GLU A 26 -2.52 -13.39 2.61
C GLU A 26 -3.83 -12.80 2.03
N SER A 27 -3.73 -11.68 1.31
CA SER A 27 -4.89 -10.95 0.76
C SER A 27 -5.24 -11.34 -0.69
N GLN A 28 -4.50 -12.28 -1.30
CA GLN A 28 -4.65 -12.66 -2.71
C GLN A 28 -5.40 -14.01 -2.93
N GLN A 29 -5.88 -14.67 -1.87
CA GLN A 29 -6.53 -16.00 -1.94
C GLN A 29 -8.07 -15.94 -2.01
N GLY A 30 -8.65 -14.78 -2.32
CA GLY A 30 -10.06 -14.65 -2.68
C GLY A 30 -10.18 -14.60 -4.19
N SER A 31 -10.71 -15.66 -4.81
CA SER A 31 -10.97 -15.84 -6.24
C SER A 31 -12.04 -14.89 -6.81
N ASP A 32 -11.96 -13.62 -6.45
CA ASP A 32 -12.74 -12.55 -7.02
C ASP A 32 -11.78 -11.40 -7.29
N GLN A 33 -11.83 -10.88 -8.51
CA GLN A 33 -11.14 -9.67 -8.92
C GLN A 33 -11.62 -8.51 -8.04
N THR A 34 -11.09 -8.42 -6.81
CA THR A 34 -11.54 -7.52 -5.75
C THR A 34 -11.15 -6.10 -6.13
N SER A 35 -11.99 -5.51 -6.98
CA SER A 35 -12.18 -4.10 -7.26
C SER A 35 -11.02 -3.20 -6.87
N MET A 36 -10.02 -3.09 -7.76
CA MET A 36 -9.12 -1.94 -7.87
C MET A 36 -8.56 -1.38 -6.55
N LEU A 37 -8.06 -2.21 -5.62
CA LEU A 37 -7.26 -1.73 -4.51
C LEU A 37 -5.98 -1.10 -5.08
N GLN A 38 -6.00 0.22 -5.24
CA GLN A 38 -4.89 0.97 -5.81
C GLN A 38 -3.67 0.82 -4.89
N ARG A 39 -2.60 0.25 -5.44
CA ARG A 39 -1.35 0.01 -4.70
C ARG A 39 -0.15 0.68 -5.35
N TRP A 40 0.84 1.02 -4.54
CA TRP A 40 2.10 1.64 -4.96
C TRP A 40 3.29 0.96 -4.26
N GLY A 41 4.41 0.83 -4.97
CA GLY A 41 5.61 0.10 -4.52
C GLY A 41 6.07 -0.93 -5.56
N PRO A 42 7.01 -1.84 -5.21
CA PRO A 42 7.65 -1.98 -3.90
C PRO A 42 8.57 -0.80 -3.55
N TYR A 43 8.71 -0.53 -2.26
CA TYR A 43 9.72 0.36 -1.69
C TYR A 43 10.75 -0.45 -0.92
N ASP A 44 12.02 -0.06 -1.03
CA ASP A 44 13.17 -0.64 -0.33
C ASP A 44 13.11 -0.48 1.20
N SER A 45 12.33 0.48 1.67
CA SER A 45 12.24 0.85 3.08
C SER A 45 10.87 1.40 3.43
N GLN A 46 10.49 1.23 4.70
CA GLN A 46 9.25 1.79 5.24
C GLN A 46 9.23 3.32 5.11
N GLN A 47 10.39 3.98 5.26
CA GLN A 47 10.50 5.44 5.13
C GLN A 47 10.15 5.90 3.71
N SER A 48 10.64 5.21 2.67
CA SER A 48 10.28 5.50 1.28
C SER A 48 8.77 5.33 1.04
N ALA A 49 8.15 4.28 1.62
CA ALA A 49 6.70 4.08 1.55
C ALA A 49 5.92 5.20 2.28
N ILE A 50 6.41 5.69 3.43
CA ILE A 50 5.82 6.81 4.16
C ILE A 50 5.89 8.10 3.34
N ALA A 51 7.05 8.41 2.77
CA ALA A 51 7.22 9.58 1.91
C ALA A 51 6.25 9.55 0.72
N HIS A 52 6.09 8.39 0.08
CA HIS A 52 5.14 8.24 -1.01
C HIS A 52 3.68 8.39 -0.55
N ARG A 53 3.29 7.78 0.58
CA ARG A 53 1.95 7.95 1.18
C ARG A 53 1.62 9.43 1.40
N ILE A 54 2.57 10.20 1.95
CA ILE A 54 2.38 11.66 2.16
C ILE A 54 2.18 12.37 0.81
N GLY A 55 2.97 12.00 -0.21
CA GLY A 55 2.79 12.50 -1.58
C GLY A 55 1.40 12.20 -2.15
N LEU A 56 0.88 11.00 -1.90
CA LEU A 56 -0.46 10.61 -2.31
C LEU A 56 -1.56 11.39 -1.59
N ILE A 57 -1.36 11.72 -0.30
CA ILE A 57 -2.27 12.60 0.45
C ILE A 57 -2.29 14.01 -0.17
N ARG A 58 -1.11 14.59 -0.44
CA ARG A 58 -1.00 15.91 -1.08
C ARG A 58 -1.60 15.94 -2.49
N ALA A 59 -1.58 14.80 -3.19
CA ALA A 59 -2.20 14.64 -4.50
C ALA A 59 -3.70 14.30 -4.46
N GLY A 60 -4.32 14.23 -3.28
CA GLY A 60 -5.74 13.87 -3.11
C GLY A 60 -6.07 12.41 -3.41
N LYS A 61 -5.06 11.53 -3.54
CA LYS A 61 -5.25 10.10 -3.84
C LYS A 61 -5.55 9.28 -2.58
N CYS A 62 -5.07 9.74 -1.43
CA CYS A 62 -5.28 9.14 -0.12
C CYS A 62 -5.84 10.19 0.84
N GLN A 63 -6.73 9.77 1.74
CA GLN A 63 -7.17 10.61 2.85
C GLN A 63 -6.16 10.57 4.00
N PRO A 64 -5.94 11.69 4.71
CA PRO A 64 -5.24 11.69 5.98
C PRO A 64 -6.09 10.94 7.02
N ALA A 65 -5.42 10.21 7.91
CA ALA A 65 -6.01 9.55 9.07
C ALA A 65 -6.06 10.52 10.25
#